data_AF-A0AA88LHF9-F1
#
_entry.id   AF-A0AA88LHF9-F1
#
_cell.length_a   1.000
_cell.length_b   1.000
_cell.length_c   1.000
_cell.angle_alpha   90.00
_cell.angle_beta   90.00
_cell.angle_gamma   90.00
#
_symmetry.space_group_name_H-M   'P 1'
#
loop_
_entity.id
_entity.type
_entity.pdbx_description
1 polymer ?
#
loop_
_entity_poly.entity_id
_entity_poly.type
_entity_poly.pdbx_seq_one_letter_code
_entity_poly.pdbx_strand_id
1 'polypeptide(L)'
;MEKRLGRIVLYTEVRWLSKGNCLNRFIAIWDSIVSFLADTQLGAKLLANKCDVFYLSDLFEKFNSLQKQLQENNSDLICSKSNIATFLRKLQLHKNNIRRRAFEQFPCLACVNSDLQDEDLALYCEYLENVHEDMQTRVGDPRMDILIWVSIPFELMLPK
;
A
#
# COMPACT_ATOMS: atom_id res chain seq x y z
N MET A 1 6.39 24.86 -26.97
CA MET A 1 5.37 23.79 -27.09
C MET A 1 5.89 22.54 -26.37
N GLU A 2 6.02 22.59 -25.04
CA GLU A 2 6.73 21.53 -24.28
C GLU A 2 6.17 21.29 -22.87
N LYS A 3 5.05 21.93 -22.50
CA LYS A 3 4.43 21.82 -21.16
C LYS A 3 3.26 20.85 -21.06
N ARG A 4 2.96 20.08 -22.11
CA ARG A 4 1.80 19.15 -22.15
C ARG A 4 2.14 17.67 -21.94
N LEU A 5 3.41 17.26 -22.02
CA LEU A 5 3.80 15.86 -21.85
C LEU A 5 4.03 15.45 -20.39
N GLY A 6 4.38 16.39 -19.50
CA GLY A 6 4.55 16.10 -18.07
C GLY A 6 3.24 15.84 -17.30
N ARG A 7 2.08 16.17 -17.88
CA ARG A 7 0.76 16.02 -17.24
C ARG A 7 0.05 14.70 -17.55
N ILE A 8 0.56 13.91 -18.50
CA ILE A 8 -0.09 12.67 -18.99
C ILE A 8 0.69 11.39 -18.58
N VAL A 9 1.98 11.50 -18.22
CA VAL A 9 2.85 10.33 -17.92
C VAL A 9 3.01 10.08 -16.41
N LEU A 10 2.02 10.45 -15.59
CA LEU A 10 1.84 9.86 -14.26
C LEU A 10 0.84 8.72 -14.37
N TYR A 11 1.24 7.76 -15.18
CA TYR A 11 0.75 6.39 -15.26
C TYR A 11 1.03 5.74 -13.89
N THR A 12 0.16 6.01 -12.92
CA THR A 12 0.30 5.71 -11.48
C THR A 12 0.09 4.25 -11.11
N GLU A 13 -0.15 3.41 -12.12
CA GLU A 13 -0.72 2.09 -11.94
C GLU A 13 0.31 0.94 -11.91
N VAL A 14 1.48 1.10 -12.54
CA VAL A 14 2.44 -0.01 -12.74
C VAL A 14 3.64 0.07 -11.78
N ARG A 15 3.85 1.21 -11.12
CA ARG A 15 5.12 1.49 -10.42
C ARG A 15 5.20 0.91 -9.01
N TRP A 16 4.08 0.72 -8.31
CA TRP A 16 4.05 0.08 -6.99
C TRP A 16 4.15 -1.44 -7.11
N LEU A 17 3.50 -2.01 -8.13
CA LEU A 17 3.60 -3.43 -8.47
C LEU A 17 5.04 -3.87 -8.70
N SER A 18 5.79 -3.11 -9.51
CA SER A 18 7.21 -3.40 -9.71
C SER A 18 8.03 -3.22 -8.43
N LYS A 19 7.80 -2.14 -7.65
CA LYS A 19 8.52 -1.88 -6.40
C LYS A 19 8.31 -2.97 -5.34
N GLY A 20 7.07 -3.40 -5.10
CA GLY A 20 6.77 -4.48 -4.15
C GLY A 20 7.34 -5.83 -4.60
N ASN A 21 7.23 -6.15 -5.90
CA ASN A 21 7.84 -7.37 -6.44
C ASN A 21 9.38 -7.34 -6.35
N CYS A 22 10.00 -6.17 -6.55
CA CYS A 22 11.43 -5.98 -6.35
C CYS A 22 11.82 -6.20 -4.89
N LEU A 23 11.07 -5.66 -3.92
CA LEU A 23 11.34 -5.84 -2.50
C LEU A 23 11.17 -7.30 -2.05
N ASN A 24 10.12 -7.98 -2.50
CA ASN A 24 9.94 -9.40 -2.19
C ASN A 24 11.11 -10.25 -2.71
N ARG A 25 11.59 -9.99 -3.94
CA ARG A 25 12.79 -10.66 -4.47
C ARG A 25 14.05 -10.28 -3.70
N PHE A 26 14.19 -9.01 -3.32
CA PHE A 26 15.31 -8.50 -2.56
C PHE A 26 15.41 -9.18 -1.19
N ILE A 27 14.28 -9.34 -0.48
CA ILE A 27 14.19 -10.08 0.78
C ILE A 27 14.50 -11.57 0.59
N ALA A 28 14.02 -12.18 -0.50
CA ALA A 28 14.28 -13.60 -0.77
C ALA A 28 15.78 -13.95 -0.92
N ILE A 29 16.62 -12.97 -1.27
CA ILE A 29 18.08 -13.14 -1.34
C ILE A 29 18.82 -12.30 -0.30
N TRP A 30 18.14 -11.87 0.76
CA TRP A 30 18.65 -10.94 1.76
C TRP A 30 20.03 -11.36 2.30
N ASP A 31 20.18 -12.59 2.75
CA ASP A 31 21.43 -13.09 3.34
C ASP A 31 22.59 -13.07 2.32
N SER A 32 22.30 -13.34 1.06
CA SER A 32 23.30 -13.26 -0.02
C SER A 32 23.73 -11.82 -0.27
N ILE A 33 22.79 -10.87 -0.24
CA ILE A 33 23.07 -9.44 -0.39
C ILE A 33 23.90 -8.92 0.79
N VAL A 34 23.52 -9.27 2.02
CA VAL A 34 24.25 -8.89 3.23
C VAL A 34 25.67 -9.43 3.21
N SER A 35 25.84 -10.71 2.84
CA SER A 35 27.16 -11.34 2.70
C SER A 35 28.01 -10.67 1.62
N PHE A 36 27.42 -10.36 0.46
CA PHE A 36 28.10 -9.69 -0.64
C PHE A 36 28.54 -8.25 -0.28
N LEU A 37 27.75 -7.55 0.53
CA LEU A 37 28.02 -6.18 0.97
C LEU A 37 28.73 -6.11 2.33
N ALA A 38 29.26 -7.23 2.82
CA ALA A 38 30.01 -7.27 4.06
C ALA A 38 31.15 -6.23 4.06
N ASP A 39 31.40 -5.61 5.22
CA ASP A 39 32.43 -4.59 5.45
C ASP A 39 32.29 -3.30 4.61
N THR A 40 31.16 -3.10 3.92
CA THR A 40 30.86 -1.85 3.23
C THR A 40 29.96 -0.95 4.05
N GLN A 41 30.08 0.37 3.85
CA GLN A 41 29.14 1.34 4.44
C GLN A 41 27.69 1.07 4.00
N LEU A 42 27.49 0.54 2.78
CA LEU A 42 26.18 0.19 2.26
C LEU A 42 25.58 -1.01 2.99
N GLY A 43 26.37 -2.06 3.25
CA GLY A 43 25.95 -3.22 4.03
C GLY A 43 25.56 -2.83 5.46
N ALA A 44 26.36 -1.97 6.10
CA ALA A 44 26.03 -1.43 7.43
C ALA A 44 24.70 -0.66 7.43
N LYS A 45 24.48 0.21 6.43
CA LYS A 45 23.20 0.92 6.26
C LYS A 45 22.05 -0.05 6.00
N LEU A 46 22.25 -1.07 5.18
CA LEU A 46 21.22 -2.04 4.85
C LEU A 46 20.76 -2.81 6.10
N LEU A 47 21.70 -3.26 6.92
CA LEU A 47 21.42 -3.92 8.20
C LEU A 47 20.70 -2.99 9.18
N ALA A 48 21.14 -1.73 9.27
CA ALA A 48 20.50 -0.74 10.15
C ALA A 48 19.04 -0.43 9.77
N ASN A 49 18.67 -0.59 8.49
CA ASN A 49 17.31 -0.35 7.99
C ASN A 49 16.56 -1.67 7.69
N LYS A 50 16.99 -2.80 8.26
CA LYS A 50 16.39 -4.12 7.99
C LYS A 50 14.90 -4.14 8.31
N CYS A 51 14.50 -3.67 9.49
CA CYS A 51 13.10 -3.61 9.89
C CYS A 51 12.25 -2.80 8.89
N ASP A 52 12.75 -1.64 8.45
CA ASP A 52 12.05 -0.79 7.49
C ASP A 52 11.85 -1.47 6.14
N VAL A 53 12.88 -2.17 5.63
CA VAL A 53 12.78 -2.89 4.36
C VAL A 53 11.73 -3.99 4.44
N PHE A 54 11.69 -4.75 5.54
CA PHE A 54 10.74 -5.84 5.73
C PHE A 54 9.31 -5.32 5.91
N TYR A 55 9.14 -4.25 6.71
CA TYR A 55 7.86 -3.54 6.84
C TYR A 55 7.34 -3.03 5.50
N LEU A 56 8.20 -2.33 4.74
CA LEU A 56 7.83 -1.77 3.44
C LEU A 56 7.45 -2.86 2.44
N SER A 57 8.11 -4.02 2.46
CA SER A 57 7.77 -5.14 1.57
C SER A 57 6.32 -5.59 1.78
N ASP A 58 5.93 -5.85 3.03
CA ASP A 58 4.57 -6.26 3.38
C ASP A 58 3.55 -5.15 3.04
N LEU A 59 3.89 -3.87 3.28
CA LEU A 59 3.03 -2.75 2.94
C LEU A 59 2.82 -2.62 1.43
N PHE A 60 3.89 -2.72 0.64
CA PHE A 60 3.80 -2.68 -0.82
C PHE A 60 3.01 -3.85 -1.39
N GLU A 61 3.10 -5.04 -0.79
CA GLU A 61 2.27 -6.17 -1.19
C GLU A 61 0.77 -5.88 -1.00
N LYS A 62 0.38 -5.20 0.09
CA LYS A 62 -1.00 -4.76 0.32
C LYS A 62 -1.46 -3.76 -0.73
N PHE A 63 -0.64 -2.76 -1.06
CA PHE A 63 -0.96 -1.83 -2.15
C PHE A 63 -1.09 -2.54 -3.49
N ASN A 64 -0.22 -3.51 -3.76
CA ASN A 64 -0.27 -4.29 -4.99
C ASN A 64 -1.54 -5.15 -5.06
N SER A 65 -2.00 -5.68 -3.93
CA SER A 65 -3.28 -6.38 -3.86
C SER A 65 -4.46 -5.46 -4.17
N LEU A 66 -4.52 -4.26 -3.58
CA LEU A 66 -5.54 -3.27 -3.92
C LEU A 66 -5.47 -2.90 -5.41
N GLN A 67 -4.27 -2.62 -5.93
CA GLN A 67 -4.10 -2.21 -7.32
C GLN A 67 -4.60 -3.30 -8.29
N LYS A 68 -4.30 -4.57 -8.02
CA LYS A 68 -4.85 -5.69 -8.80
C LYS A 68 -6.37 -5.70 -8.78
N GLN A 69 -6.98 -5.56 -7.60
CA GLN A 69 -8.44 -5.50 -7.46
C GLN A 69 -9.07 -4.34 -8.24
N LEU A 70 -8.37 -3.21 -8.36
CA LEU A 70 -8.81 -2.05 -9.13
C LEU A 70 -8.56 -2.18 -10.65
N GLN A 71 -7.64 -3.05 -11.07
CA GLN A 71 -7.28 -3.28 -12.47
C GLN A 71 -7.96 -4.51 -13.08
N GLU A 72 -8.63 -5.32 -12.29
CA GLU A 72 -9.37 -6.48 -12.78
C GLU A 72 -10.46 -6.03 -13.76
N ASN A 73 -10.53 -6.69 -14.93
CA ASN A 73 -11.35 -6.32 -16.10
C ASN A 73 -12.88 -6.20 -15.84
N ASN A 74 -13.35 -6.54 -14.64
CA ASN A 74 -14.76 -6.48 -14.23
C ASN A 74 -15.01 -5.50 -13.07
N SER A 75 -14.04 -4.64 -12.72
CA SER A 75 -14.22 -3.63 -11.68
C SER A 75 -14.98 -2.43 -12.22
N ASP A 76 -16.29 -2.39 -11.99
CA ASP A 76 -17.04 -1.14 -12.16
C ASP A 76 -16.69 -0.13 -11.04
N LEU A 77 -17.16 1.11 -11.20
CA LEU A 77 -16.85 2.19 -10.26
C LEU A 77 -17.38 1.92 -8.85
N ILE A 78 -18.47 1.16 -8.73
CA ILE A 78 -19.08 0.78 -7.45
C ILE A 78 -18.17 -0.23 -6.74
N CYS A 79 -17.73 -1.26 -7.44
CA CYS A 79 -16.78 -2.26 -6.97
C CYS A 79 -15.46 -1.61 -6.55
N SER A 80 -14.95 -0.69 -7.37
CA SER A 80 -13.73 0.07 -7.08
C SER A 80 -13.83 0.89 -5.79
N LYS A 81 -14.93 1.63 -5.59
CA LYS A 81 -15.19 2.35 -4.33
C LYS A 81 -15.26 1.40 -3.13
N SER A 82 -15.93 0.26 -3.28
CA SER A 82 -16.03 -0.75 -2.23
C SER A 82 -14.66 -1.34 -1.87
N ASN A 83 -13.82 -1.63 -2.86
CA ASN A 83 -12.46 -2.14 -2.67
C ASN A 83 -11.58 -1.12 -1.91
N ILE A 84 -11.64 0.15 -2.29
CA ILE A 84 -10.89 1.21 -1.58
C ILE A 84 -11.41 1.39 -0.15
N ALA A 85 -12.73 1.45 0.05
CA ALA A 85 -13.32 1.56 1.39
C ALA A 85 -12.97 0.37 2.29
N THR A 86 -12.90 -0.84 1.72
CA THR A 86 -12.43 -2.04 2.43
C THR A 86 -10.95 -1.94 2.76
N PHE A 87 -10.13 -1.44 1.84
CA PHE A 87 -8.71 -1.23 2.08
C PHE A 87 -8.42 -0.22 3.20
N LEU A 88 -9.15 0.90 3.25
CA LEU A 88 -9.06 1.88 4.35
C LEU A 88 -9.32 1.22 5.71
N ARG A 89 -10.37 0.39 5.82
CA ARG A 89 -10.64 -0.38 7.05
C ARG A 89 -9.51 -1.36 7.40
N LYS A 90 -8.93 -2.02 6.39
CA LYS A 90 -7.78 -2.92 6.58
C LYS A 90 -6.55 -2.16 7.09
N LEU A 91 -6.26 -0.95 6.61
CA LEU A 91 -5.14 -0.12 7.11
C LEU A 91 -5.28 0.17 8.60
N GLN A 92 -6.48 0.55 9.05
CA GLN A 92 -6.75 0.78 10.48
C GLN A 92 -6.59 -0.50 11.32
N LEU A 93 -7.07 -1.64 10.81
CA LEU A 93 -6.85 -2.94 11.45
C LEU A 93 -5.35 -3.28 11.54
N HIS A 94 -4.60 -3.12 10.45
CA HIS A 94 -3.17 -3.36 10.38
C HIS A 94 -2.39 -2.50 11.38
N LYS A 95 -2.73 -1.23 11.49
CA LYS A 95 -2.17 -0.32 12.50
C LYS A 95 -2.38 -0.85 13.92
N ASN A 96 -3.62 -1.23 14.25
CA ASN A 96 -3.94 -1.76 15.58
C ASN A 96 -3.22 -3.09 15.88
N ASN A 97 -3.05 -3.94 14.87
CA ASN A 97 -2.35 -5.20 15.01
C ASN A 97 -0.84 -5.01 15.19
N ILE A 98 -0.21 -4.14 14.39
CA ILE A 98 1.21 -3.77 14.55
C ILE A 98 1.47 -3.22 15.94
N ARG A 99 0.61 -2.32 16.44
CA ARG A 99 0.71 -1.78 17.81
C ARG A 99 0.68 -2.87 18.89
N ARG A 100 -0.01 -3.98 18.64
CA ARG A 100 -0.13 -5.13 19.55
C ARG A 100 0.92 -6.21 19.27
N ARG A 101 1.88 -5.97 18.38
CA ARG A 101 2.86 -6.95 17.87
C ARG A 101 2.20 -8.21 17.29
N ALA A 102 1.00 -8.07 16.73
CA ALA A 102 0.28 -9.11 16.02
C ALA A 102 0.56 -8.98 14.51
N PHE A 103 1.52 -9.77 14.01
CA PHE A 103 2.06 -9.62 12.65
C PHE A 103 1.52 -10.66 11.67
N GLU A 104 0.34 -11.26 11.90
CA GLU A 104 -0.20 -12.29 11.02
C GLU A 104 -0.41 -11.78 9.58
N GLN A 105 -0.63 -10.47 9.40
CA GLN A 105 -0.76 -9.85 8.08
C GLN A 105 0.53 -9.20 7.57
N PHE A 106 1.63 -9.31 8.33
CA PHE A 106 2.95 -8.75 7.99
C PHE A 106 4.02 -9.85 8.18
N PRO A 107 4.03 -10.87 7.32
CA PRO A 107 4.93 -12.02 7.46
C PRO A 107 6.41 -11.64 7.40
N CYS A 108 6.80 -10.66 6.58
CA CYS A 108 8.19 -10.18 6.56
C CYS A 108 8.52 -9.51 7.89
N LEU A 109 7.66 -8.60 8.37
CA LEU A 109 7.87 -7.94 9.66
C LEU A 109 7.95 -8.94 10.83
N ALA A 110 7.14 -10.01 10.78
CA ALA A 110 7.18 -11.09 11.76
C ALA A 110 8.55 -11.78 11.83
N CYS A 111 9.26 -11.93 10.70
CA CYS A 111 10.60 -12.51 10.65
C CYS A 111 11.66 -11.68 11.37
N VAL A 112 11.40 -10.39 11.60
CA VAL A 112 12.33 -9.45 12.25
C VAL A 112 11.79 -8.96 13.60
N ASN A 113 10.82 -9.65 14.19
CA ASN A 113 10.20 -9.25 15.46
C ASN A 113 11.21 -9.06 16.61
N SER A 114 12.29 -9.85 16.65
CA SER A 114 13.37 -9.70 17.63
C SER A 114 14.14 -8.38 17.50
N ASP A 115 14.15 -7.80 16.30
CA ASP A 115 14.95 -6.63 15.96
C ASP A 115 14.12 -5.33 16.16
N LEU A 116 12.79 -5.43 16.27
CA LEU A 116 11.85 -4.31 16.35
C LEU A 116 11.79 -3.64 17.72
N GLN A 117 12.06 -2.33 17.74
CA GLN A 117 11.85 -1.45 18.88
C GLN A 117 10.43 -0.89 18.90
N ASP A 118 9.97 -0.43 20.06
CA ASP A 118 8.63 0.16 20.17
C ASP A 118 8.51 1.47 19.39
N GLU A 119 9.62 2.20 19.22
CA GLU A 119 9.72 3.40 18.38
C GLU A 119 9.46 3.08 16.90
N ASP A 120 9.99 1.95 16.40
CA ASP A 120 9.77 1.49 15.02
C ASP A 120 8.27 1.21 14.80
N LEU A 121 7.63 0.53 15.76
CA LEU A 121 6.19 0.23 15.69
C LEU A 121 5.34 1.49 15.73
N ALA A 122 5.71 2.47 16.55
CA ALA A 122 5.03 3.76 16.61
C ALA A 122 5.13 4.50 15.26
N LEU A 123 6.33 4.53 14.68
CA LEU A 123 6.58 5.13 13.37
C LEU A 123 5.80 4.44 12.25
N TYR A 124 5.77 3.10 12.23
CA TYR A 124 5.00 2.35 11.24
C TYR A 124 3.49 2.58 11.38
N CYS A 125 2.99 2.68 12.62
CA CYS A 125 1.60 3.05 12.87
C CYS A 125 1.28 4.46 12.35
N GLU A 126 2.17 5.42 12.55
CA GLU A 126 2.03 6.79 12.02
C GLU A 126 2.01 6.79 10.49
N TYR A 127 2.88 6.03 9.83
CA TYR A 127 2.87 5.89 8.38
C TYR A 127 1.57 5.29 7.85
N LEU A 128 1.01 4.28 8.51
CA LEU A 128 -0.29 3.72 8.12
C LEU A 128 -1.43 4.73 8.29
N GLU A 129 -1.38 5.56 9.35
CA GLU A 129 -2.36 6.62 9.55
C GLU A 129 -2.28 7.68 8.45
N ASN A 130 -1.07 8.15 8.14
CA ASN A 130 -0.85 9.15 7.09
C ASN A 130 -1.33 8.66 5.72
N VAL A 131 -1.06 7.39 5.39
CA VAL A 131 -1.58 6.74 4.18
C VAL A 131 -3.11 6.69 4.21
N HIS A 132 -3.70 6.31 5.34
CA HIS A 132 -5.14 6.22 5.49
C HIS A 132 -5.80 7.59 5.28
N GLU A 133 -5.30 8.65 5.92
CA GLU A 133 -5.83 10.02 5.79
C GLU A 133 -5.71 10.56 4.35
N ASP A 134 -4.57 10.36 3.70
CA ASP A 134 -4.37 10.77 2.30
C ASP A 134 -5.33 10.04 1.36
N MET A 135 -5.48 8.71 1.51
CA MET A 135 -6.42 7.93 0.71
C MET A 135 -7.87 8.33 0.97
N GLN A 136 -8.25 8.53 2.24
CA GLN A 136 -9.60 8.93 2.62
C GLN A 136 -9.97 10.30 2.03
N THR A 137 -9.03 11.26 2.07
CA THR A 137 -9.21 12.59 1.47
C THR A 137 -9.46 12.51 -0.03
N ARG A 138 -8.73 11.65 -0.75
CA ARG A 138 -8.88 11.48 -2.21
C ARG A 138 -10.19 10.81 -2.61
N VAL A 139 -10.70 9.88 -1.79
CA VAL A 139 -11.99 9.20 -2.05
C VAL A 139 -13.17 10.13 -1.80
N GLY A 140 -13.06 11.04 -0.83
CA GLY A 140 -14.07 12.06 -0.54
C GLY A 140 -14.09 13.25 -1.50
N ASP A 141 -13.23 13.26 -2.54
CA ASP A 141 -13.24 14.30 -3.56
C ASP A 141 -14.54 14.22 -4.37
N PRO A 142 -15.32 15.31 -4.51
CA PRO A 142 -16.56 15.32 -5.30
C PRO A 142 -16.37 14.90 -6.75
N ARG A 143 -15.16 15.00 -7.31
CA ARG A 143 -14.82 14.49 -8.65
C ARG A 143 -14.89 12.96 -8.74
N MET A 144 -14.82 12.28 -7.60
CA MET A 144 -14.96 10.82 -7.47
C MET A 144 -16.40 10.41 -7.15
N ASP A 145 -17.35 11.33 -7.01
CA ASP A 145 -18.75 10.97 -6.76
C ASP A 145 -19.40 10.31 -7.98
N ILE A 146 -19.98 9.13 -7.73
CA ILE A 146 -20.81 8.45 -8.72
C ILE A 146 -22.16 9.13 -8.63
N LEU A 147 -22.63 9.74 -9.72
CA LEU A 147 -23.99 10.25 -9.77
C LEU A 147 -24.95 9.09 -9.45
N ILE A 148 -25.84 9.29 -8.49
CA ILE A 148 -26.72 8.25 -7.92
C ILE A 148 -27.51 7.48 -9.00
N TRP A 149 -27.84 8.13 -10.11
CA TRP A 149 -28.51 7.50 -11.25
C TRP A 149 -27.67 6.45 -11.99
N VAL A 150 -26.33 6.49 -11.88
CA VAL A 150 -25.45 5.45 -12.42
C VAL A 150 -25.45 4.22 -11.51
N SER A 151 -25.64 4.41 -10.20
CA SER A 151 -25.74 3.32 -9.23
C SER A 151 -27.13 2.69 -9.18
N ILE A 152 -28.18 3.44 -9.53
CA ILE A 152 -29.57 2.96 -9.50
C ILE A 152 -30.35 3.49 -10.73
N PRO A 153 -30.00 3.06 -11.95
CA PRO A 153 -30.52 3.65 -13.19
C PRO A 153 -32.03 3.50 -13.38
N PHE A 154 -32.64 2.48 -12.77
CA PHE A 154 -34.05 2.15 -13.00
C PHE A 154 -34.99 2.55 -11.86
N GLU A 155 -34.48 2.90 -10.67
CA GLU A 155 -35.35 3.36 -9.57
C GLU A 155 -35.70 4.85 -9.66
N LEU A 156 -34.89 5.64 -10.36
CA LEU A 156 -35.14 7.08 -10.56
C LEU A 156 -35.98 7.41 -11.79
N MET A 157 -36.32 6.43 -12.62
CA MET A 157 -37.07 6.63 -13.87
C MET A 157 -38.56 6.28 -13.79
N LEU A 158 -39.09 5.91 -12.62
CA LEU A 158 -40.53 5.67 -12.47
C LEU A 158 -41.26 7.02 -12.24
N PRO A 159 -42.16 7.45 -13.15
CA PRO A 159 -43.04 8.58 -12.88
C PRO A 159 -44.01 8.19 -11.76
N LYS A 160 -44.29 9.13 -10.85
CA LYS A 160 -45.44 9.04 -9.94
C LYS A 160 -46.75 9.21 -10.70
#